data_AF-E9CQQ3-F1
#
_entry.id   AF-E9CQQ3-F1
#
_cell.length_a   1.000
_cell.length_b   1.000
_cell.length_c   1.000
_cell.angle_alpha   90.00
_cell.angle_beta   90.00
_cell.angle_gamma   90.00
#
_symmetry.space_group_name_H-M   'P 1'
#
loop_
_entity.id
_entity.type
_entity.pdbx_description
1 polymer ?
#
loop_
_entity_poly.entity_id
_entity_poly.type
_entity_poly.pdbx_seq_one_letter_code
_entity_poly.pdbx_strand_id
1 'polypeptide(L)'
;WQSCGFELVRIGSKLESRSGCYTAMAILPLSKQGEALRQAAHQRLARDWQWLQQRINVQLVLPFDGDDSQLAQEDWRELAGFAFAHRPLEASLGALQRLLRISRLPLPALRLHLQRQQTPAQYIIQLGLSGQKTLLRHWRHEVAEALTQLDAQHCHQWRAWTIRCC
;
A
#
# COMPACT_ATOMS: atom_id res chain seq x y z
N TRP A 1 -10.86 -11.48 20.87
CA TRP A 1 -10.56 -11.79 19.46
C TRP A 1 -9.49 -12.85 19.32
N GLN A 2 -8.22 -12.57 19.66
CA GLN A 2 -7.15 -13.56 19.53
C GLN A 2 -7.41 -14.84 20.34
N SER A 3 -7.82 -14.72 21.60
CA SER A 3 -8.23 -15.87 22.43
C SER A 3 -9.46 -16.63 21.89
N CYS A 4 -10.18 -16.05 20.92
CA CYS A 4 -11.32 -16.67 20.24
C CYS A 4 -10.92 -17.25 18.87
N GLY A 5 -9.62 -17.34 18.57
CA GLY A 5 -9.11 -17.89 17.31
C GLY A 5 -9.10 -16.93 16.12
N PHE A 6 -9.43 -15.64 16.32
CA PHE A 6 -9.30 -14.65 15.25
C PHE A 6 -7.86 -14.19 15.10
N GLU A 7 -7.43 -14.03 13.85
CA GLU A 7 -6.11 -13.54 13.53
C GLU A 7 -6.16 -12.15 12.90
N LEU A 8 -5.27 -11.27 13.35
CA LEU A 8 -5.17 -9.92 12.83
C LEU A 8 -4.66 -9.95 11.38
N VAL A 9 -5.40 -9.31 10.48
CA VAL A 9 -5.08 -9.29 9.04
C VAL A 9 -4.96 -7.87 8.46
N ARG A 10 -5.41 -6.84 9.19
CA ARG A 10 -5.27 -5.45 8.77
C ARG A 10 -5.32 -4.51 9.96
N ILE A 11 -4.52 -3.45 9.91
CA ILE A 11 -4.67 -2.25 10.75
C ILE A 11 -4.77 -1.02 9.84
N GLY A 12 -5.73 -0.14 10.10
CA GLY A 12 -5.86 1.15 9.45
C GLY A 12 -4.91 2.18 10.05
N SER A 13 -4.49 3.16 9.25
CA SER A 13 -3.57 4.21 9.69
C SER A 13 -4.25 5.52 10.12
N LYS A 14 -5.58 5.55 10.14
CA LYS A 14 -6.37 6.72 10.55
C LYS A 14 -7.08 6.41 11.86
N LEU A 15 -7.04 7.38 12.77
CA LEU A 15 -7.79 7.32 14.01
C LEU A 15 -9.26 7.56 13.72
N GLU A 16 -10.12 6.76 14.34
CA GLU A 16 -11.55 7.03 14.39
C GLU A 16 -11.82 8.24 15.28
N SER A 17 -12.59 9.20 14.76
CA SER A 17 -12.83 10.50 15.40
C SER A 17 -13.53 10.44 16.76
N ARG A 18 -14.23 9.34 17.05
CA ARG A 18 -14.96 9.15 18.32
C ARG A 18 -14.18 8.35 19.36
N SER A 19 -13.50 7.29 18.93
CA SER A 19 -12.83 6.35 19.83
C SER A 19 -11.36 6.70 20.07
N GLY A 20 -10.73 7.44 19.15
CA GLY A 20 -9.28 7.63 19.19
C GLY A 20 -8.50 6.33 18.93
N CYS A 21 -9.15 5.31 18.37
CA CYS A 21 -8.54 4.02 18.04
C CYS A 21 -8.28 3.89 16.54
N TYR A 22 -7.30 3.07 16.18
CA TYR A 22 -7.13 2.59 14.80
C TYR A 22 -8.12 1.46 14.51
N THR A 23 -8.71 1.45 13.33
CA THR A 23 -9.53 0.31 12.88
C THR A 23 -8.65 -0.92 12.67
N ALA A 24 -9.07 -2.08 13.18
CA ALA A 24 -8.42 -3.36 12.94
C ALA A 24 -9.41 -4.36 12.33
N MET A 25 -8.92 -5.23 11.45
CA MET A 25 -9.70 -6.36 10.93
C MET A 25 -9.00 -7.66 11.31
N ALA A 26 -9.81 -8.64 11.74
CA ALA A 26 -9.35 -9.97 12.07
C ALA A 26 -10.25 -11.03 11.41
N ILE A 27 -9.67 -12.18 11.05
CA ILE A 27 -10.38 -13.28 10.39
C ILE A 27 -10.34 -14.53 11.27
N LEU A 28 -11.52 -15.15 11.44
CA LEU A 28 -11.68 -16.53 11.92
C LEU A 28 -12.14 -17.38 10.73
N PRO A 29 -11.30 -18.29 10.21
CA PRO A 29 -11.61 -19.05 9.01
C PRO A 29 -12.54 -20.23 9.33
N LEU A 30 -13.58 -20.42 8.51
CA LEU A 30 -14.54 -21.54 8.63
C LEU A 30 -14.47 -22.51 7.44
N SER A 31 -13.49 -22.33 6.55
CA SER A 31 -13.28 -23.15 5.37
C SER A 31 -11.81 -23.12 4.94
N LYS A 32 -11.42 -24.02 4.03
CA LYS A 32 -10.07 -24.03 3.45
C LYS A 32 -9.76 -22.73 2.71
N GLN A 33 -10.75 -22.17 2.01
CA GLN A 33 -10.60 -20.89 1.31
C GLN A 33 -10.45 -19.73 2.32
N GLY A 34 -11.19 -19.77 3.43
CA GLY A 34 -11.05 -18.81 4.51
C GLY A 34 -9.67 -18.87 5.17
N GLU A 35 -9.12 -20.07 5.34
CA GLU A 35 -7.78 -20.27 5.88
C GLU A 35 -6.71 -19.71 4.95
N ALA A 36 -6.81 -19.98 3.64
CA ALA A 36 -5.91 -19.38 2.65
C ALA A 36 -5.98 -17.85 2.65
N LEU A 37 -7.20 -17.28 2.75
CA LEU A 37 -7.39 -15.84 2.84
C LEU A 37 -6.77 -15.25 4.12
N ARG A 38 -6.98 -15.90 5.27
CA ARG A 38 -6.41 -15.50 6.56
C ARG A 38 -4.89 -15.47 6.48
N GLN A 39 -4.27 -16.56 6.00
CA GLN A 39 -2.82 -16.68 5.88
C GLN A 39 -2.25 -15.60 4.94
N ALA A 40 -2.82 -15.45 3.74
CA ALA A 40 -2.35 -14.46 2.77
C ALA A 40 -2.48 -13.02 3.32
N ALA A 41 -3.58 -12.71 4.00
CA ALA A 41 -3.79 -11.37 4.55
C ALA A 41 -2.91 -11.09 5.78
N HIS A 42 -2.68 -12.09 6.65
CA HIS A 42 -1.75 -11.94 7.78
C HIS A 42 -0.31 -11.77 7.31
N GLN A 43 0.16 -12.60 6.37
CA GLN A 43 1.48 -12.46 5.76
C GLN A 43 1.64 -11.09 5.09
N ARG A 44 0.59 -10.59 4.43
CA ARG A 44 0.59 -9.24 3.86
C ARG A 44 0.75 -8.16 4.92
N LEU A 45 0.01 -8.26 6.03
CA LEU A 45 0.15 -7.32 7.14
C LEU A 45 1.56 -7.35 7.73
N ALA A 46 2.12 -8.55 7.97
CA ALA A 46 3.47 -8.71 8.49
C ALA A 46 4.51 -8.08 7.54
N ARG A 47 4.38 -8.34 6.23
CA ARG A 47 5.26 -7.76 5.21
C ARG A 47 5.17 -6.24 5.11
N ASP A 48 3.98 -5.67 5.31
CA ASP A 48 3.73 -4.22 5.27
C ASP A 48 4.06 -3.52 6.60
N TRP A 49 4.23 -4.30 7.67
CA TRP A 49 4.32 -3.81 9.05
C TRP A 49 5.42 -2.78 9.25
N GLN A 50 6.59 -2.99 8.63
CA GLN A 50 7.75 -2.11 8.79
C GLN A 50 7.48 -0.64 8.42
N TRP A 51 6.59 -0.38 7.47
CA TRP A 51 6.20 0.97 7.06
C TRP A 51 4.94 1.45 7.80
N LEU A 52 4.04 0.54 8.14
CA LEU A 52 2.82 0.88 8.86
C LEU A 52 3.14 1.31 10.30
N GLN A 53 4.03 0.61 10.99
CA GLN A 53 4.42 0.90 12.38
C GLN A 53 5.05 2.31 12.54
N GLN A 54 5.63 2.87 11.48
CA GLN A 54 6.19 4.22 11.50
C GLN A 54 5.10 5.31 11.47
N ARG A 55 3.85 4.93 11.19
CA ARG A 55 2.71 5.84 10.97
C ARG A 55 1.60 5.68 12.00
N ILE A 56 1.68 4.65 12.83
CA ILE A 56 0.68 4.37 13.86
C ILE A 56 1.36 4.16 15.22
N ASN A 57 0.72 4.61 16.29
CA ASN A 57 1.21 4.38 17.64
C ASN A 57 0.67 3.05 18.19
N VAL A 58 1.12 1.94 17.61
CA VAL A 58 0.72 0.57 18.02
C VAL A 58 1.97 -0.26 18.28
N GLN A 59 2.09 -0.78 19.50
CA GLN A 59 3.15 -1.72 19.87
C GLN A 59 2.71 -3.14 19.51
N LEU A 60 3.22 -3.64 18.40
CA LEU A 60 2.96 -5.00 17.94
C LEU A 60 4.22 -5.54 17.24
N VAL A 61 4.52 -6.81 17.48
CA VAL A 61 5.61 -7.52 16.81
C VAL A 61 4.98 -8.45 15.77
N LEU A 62 5.19 -8.12 14.49
CA LEU A 62 4.82 -8.97 13.37
C LEU A 62 6.11 -9.35 12.61
N PRO A 63 6.70 -10.52 12.90
CA PRO A 63 7.90 -10.95 12.20
C PRO A 63 7.57 -11.23 10.72
N PHE A 64 8.49 -10.86 9.85
CA PHE A 64 8.45 -11.20 8.44
C PHE A 64 9.86 -11.67 8.04
N ASP A 65 9.99 -12.98 7.81
CA ASP A 65 11.27 -13.63 7.50
C ASP A 65 11.42 -13.92 5.99
N GLY A 66 10.51 -13.38 5.17
CA GLY A 66 10.51 -13.58 3.73
C GLY A 66 11.46 -12.66 2.98
N ASP A 67 11.80 -13.04 1.75
CA ASP A 67 12.47 -12.12 0.83
C ASP A 67 11.49 -11.03 0.38
N ASP A 68 11.90 -9.79 0.53
CA ASP A 68 11.14 -8.62 0.12
C ASP A 68 11.72 -7.94 -1.13
N SER A 69 12.77 -8.50 -1.73
CA SER A 69 13.53 -7.89 -2.82
C SER A 69 12.71 -7.65 -4.10
N GLN A 70 11.58 -8.34 -4.28
CA GLN A 70 10.74 -8.27 -5.47
C GLN A 70 9.28 -7.92 -5.18
N LEU A 71 8.59 -7.41 -6.20
CA LEU A 71 7.14 -7.23 -6.16
C LEU A 71 6.44 -8.57 -6.36
N ALA A 72 5.59 -8.94 -5.42
CA ALA A 72 4.69 -10.09 -5.58
C ALA A 72 3.51 -9.72 -6.49
N GLN A 73 2.76 -10.73 -6.95
CA GLN A 73 1.60 -10.53 -7.83
C GLN A 73 0.56 -9.58 -7.20
N GLU A 74 0.36 -9.66 -5.89
CA GLU A 74 -0.52 -8.80 -5.11
C GLU A 74 -0.01 -7.36 -5.09
N ASP A 75 1.31 -7.14 -5.07
CA ASP A 75 1.87 -5.79 -5.15
C ASP A 75 1.55 -5.17 -6.51
N TRP A 76 1.70 -5.92 -7.60
CA TRP A 76 1.30 -5.45 -8.92
C TRP A 76 -0.18 -5.09 -8.98
N ARG A 77 -1.06 -5.92 -8.42
CA ARG A 77 -2.49 -5.62 -8.31
C ARG A 77 -2.77 -4.33 -7.55
N GLU A 78 -2.12 -4.16 -6.41
CA GLU A 78 -2.30 -2.98 -5.56
C GLU A 78 -1.78 -1.71 -6.22
N LEU A 79 -0.59 -1.77 -6.81
CA LEU A 79 0.04 -0.67 -7.52
C LEU A 79 -0.77 -0.29 -8.76
N ALA A 80 -1.32 -1.26 -9.49
CA ALA A 80 -2.21 -0.97 -10.61
C ALA A 80 -3.52 -0.32 -10.15
N GLY A 81 -4.14 -0.82 -9.07
CA GLY A 81 -5.33 -0.19 -8.49
C GLY A 81 -5.06 1.25 -8.02
N PHE A 82 -3.83 1.54 -7.58
CA PHE A 82 -3.39 2.89 -7.27
C PHE A 82 -3.01 3.70 -8.51
N ALA A 83 -2.38 3.14 -9.53
CA ALA A 83 -1.99 3.90 -10.72
C ALA A 83 -3.21 4.24 -11.60
N PHE A 84 -4.13 3.29 -11.76
CA PHE A 84 -5.13 3.32 -12.84
C PHE A 84 -6.59 3.35 -12.37
N ALA A 85 -6.87 3.19 -11.07
CA ALA A 85 -8.24 3.18 -10.54
C ALA A 85 -8.43 4.20 -9.41
N HIS A 86 -9.10 3.83 -8.31
CA HIS A 86 -9.39 4.71 -7.17
C HIS A 86 -8.84 4.21 -5.84
N ARG A 87 -7.91 3.24 -5.85
CA ARG A 87 -7.31 2.75 -4.60
C ARG A 87 -6.58 3.88 -3.86
N PRO A 88 -6.79 4.05 -2.54
CA PRO A 88 -6.12 5.10 -1.79
C PRO A 88 -4.64 4.76 -1.54
N LEU A 89 -3.85 5.80 -1.24
CA LEU A 89 -2.41 5.69 -0.97
C LEU A 89 -2.15 4.82 0.26
N GLU A 90 -2.92 5.01 1.32
CA GLU A 90 -2.77 4.30 2.60
C GLU A 90 -3.03 2.80 2.45
N ALA A 91 -3.98 2.41 1.59
CA ALA A 91 -4.21 0.99 1.31
C ALA A 91 -3.08 0.35 0.51
N SER A 92 -2.28 1.16 -0.20
CA SER A 92 -1.21 0.71 -1.10
C SER A 92 0.19 0.98 -0.53
N LEU A 93 0.29 1.39 0.74
CA LEU A 93 1.52 1.87 1.36
C LEU A 93 2.68 0.87 1.20
N GLY A 94 2.47 -0.40 1.56
CA GLY A 94 3.51 -1.42 1.47
C GLY A 94 3.99 -1.63 0.04
N ALA A 95 3.05 -1.77 -0.91
CA ALA A 95 3.39 -1.96 -2.32
C ALA A 95 4.14 -0.77 -2.90
N LEU A 96 3.73 0.46 -2.55
CA LEU A 96 4.39 1.70 -2.96
C LEU A 96 5.83 1.79 -2.43
N GLN A 97 6.06 1.42 -1.17
CA GLN A 97 7.40 1.44 -0.60
C GLN A 97 8.32 0.40 -1.23
N ARG A 98 7.80 -0.81 -1.52
CA ARG A 98 8.54 -1.82 -2.28
C ARG A 98 8.88 -1.35 -3.69
N LEU A 99 7.93 -0.72 -4.38
CA LEU A 99 8.16 -0.11 -5.69
C LEU A 99 9.29 0.94 -5.61
N LEU A 100 9.27 1.82 -4.61
CA LEU A 100 10.32 2.84 -4.42
C LEU A 100 11.71 2.24 -4.13
N ARG A 101 11.78 1.04 -3.56
CA ARG A 101 13.06 0.35 -3.32
C ARG A 101 13.67 -0.19 -4.61
N ILE A 102 12.85 -0.76 -5.50
CA ILE A 102 13.33 -1.42 -6.72
C ILE A 102 13.36 -0.52 -7.95
N SER A 103 12.58 0.57 -7.94
CA SER A 103 12.50 1.48 -9.08
C SER A 103 13.77 2.30 -9.24
N ARG A 104 14.26 2.36 -10.48
CA ARG A 104 15.39 3.21 -10.89
C ARG A 104 14.97 4.65 -11.21
N LEU A 105 13.67 4.91 -11.29
CA LEU A 105 13.14 6.24 -11.54
C LEU A 105 13.25 7.11 -10.28
N PRO A 106 13.42 8.43 -10.43
CA PRO A 106 13.54 9.35 -9.30
C PRO A 106 12.28 9.39 -8.45
N LEU A 107 11.08 9.36 -9.06
CA LEU A 107 9.77 9.37 -8.40
C LEU A 107 9.66 10.45 -7.31
N PRO A 108 9.97 11.73 -7.64
CA PRO A 108 10.19 12.78 -6.65
C PRO A 108 8.97 13.00 -5.75
N ALA A 109 7.76 13.08 -6.28
CA ALA A 109 6.57 13.36 -5.48
C ALA A 109 6.26 12.23 -4.49
N LEU A 110 6.40 10.97 -4.92
CA LEU A 110 6.21 9.80 -4.05
C LEU A 110 7.29 9.73 -2.96
N ARG A 111 8.57 9.94 -3.29
CA ARG A 111 9.66 9.88 -2.30
C ARG A 111 9.56 11.00 -1.26
N LEU A 112 9.20 12.21 -1.66
CA LEU A 112 8.97 13.32 -0.72
C LEU A 112 7.88 12.97 0.31
N HIS A 113 6.81 12.33 -0.14
CA HIS A 113 5.69 11.96 0.74
C HIS A 113 5.96 10.70 1.58
N LEU A 114 6.48 9.63 0.97
CA LEU A 114 6.56 8.31 1.60
C LEU A 114 7.85 8.07 2.37
N GLN A 115 8.97 8.69 1.95
CA GLN A 115 10.29 8.45 2.54
C GLN A 115 10.76 9.64 3.38
N ARG A 116 10.45 10.88 2.96
CA ARG A 116 10.82 12.08 3.72
C ARG A 116 9.73 12.59 4.67
N GLN A 117 8.56 11.96 4.65
CA GLN A 117 7.41 12.31 5.51
C GLN A 117 7.05 13.82 5.49
N GLN A 118 7.29 14.49 4.36
CA GLN A 118 6.97 15.91 4.23
C GLN A 118 5.45 16.12 4.12
N THR A 119 4.99 17.30 4.52
CA THR A 119 3.57 17.64 4.43
C THR A 119 3.18 17.98 2.98
N PRO A 120 1.96 17.64 2.53
CA PRO A 120 1.50 17.95 1.18
C PRO A 120 1.64 19.41 0.76
N ALA A 121 1.43 20.34 1.69
CA ALA A 121 1.54 21.77 1.41
C ALA A 121 2.95 22.18 0.96
N GLN A 122 4.00 21.57 1.52
CA GLN A 122 5.39 21.93 1.25
C GLN A 122 5.80 21.62 -0.20
N TYR A 123 5.52 20.40 -0.67
CA TYR A 123 5.95 20.00 -2.00
C TYR A 123 4.92 20.31 -3.11
N ILE A 124 3.67 20.64 -2.78
CA ILE A 124 2.75 21.24 -3.75
C ILE A 124 3.36 22.53 -4.32
N ILE A 125 3.97 23.36 -3.47
CA ILE A 125 4.67 24.58 -3.90
C ILE A 125 5.96 24.22 -4.65
N GLN A 126 6.78 23.32 -4.10
CA GLN A 126 8.05 22.91 -4.70
C GLN A 126 7.89 22.33 -6.12
N LEU A 127 6.81 21.60 -6.38
CA LEU A 127 6.51 20.94 -7.65
C LEU A 127 5.59 21.77 -8.55
N GLY A 128 5.20 22.99 -8.15
CA GLY A 128 4.32 23.86 -8.94
C GLY A 128 2.91 23.28 -9.17
N LEU A 129 2.39 22.50 -8.22
CA LEU A 129 1.10 21.82 -8.34
C LEU A 129 -0.05 22.72 -7.89
N SER A 130 -1.20 22.61 -8.56
CA SER A 130 -2.39 23.42 -8.26
C SER A 130 -3.22 22.95 -7.06
N GLY A 131 -2.78 21.89 -6.35
CA GLY A 131 -3.43 21.38 -5.14
C GLY A 131 -3.40 19.86 -4.99
N GLN A 132 -4.13 19.36 -3.98
CA GLN A 132 -4.11 17.94 -3.59
C GLN A 132 -4.61 16.98 -4.66
N LYS A 133 -5.61 17.37 -5.47
CA LYS A 133 -6.12 16.54 -6.57
C LYS A 133 -5.06 16.33 -7.65
N THR A 134 -4.35 17.39 -8.01
CA THR A 134 -3.25 17.36 -8.99
C THR A 134 -2.09 16.54 -8.46
N LEU A 135 -1.76 16.71 -7.17
CA LEU A 135 -0.76 15.89 -6.49
C LEU A 135 -1.10 14.40 -6.53
N LEU A 136 -2.35 14.02 -6.20
CA LEU A 136 -2.76 12.62 -6.28
C LEU A 136 -2.57 12.07 -7.70
N ARG A 137 -2.97 12.83 -8.72
CA ARG A 137 -2.73 12.43 -10.12
C ARG A 137 -1.24 12.27 -10.43
N HIS A 138 -0.40 13.16 -9.92
CA HIS A 138 1.05 13.08 -10.10
C HIS A 138 1.64 11.82 -9.46
N TRP A 139 1.23 11.46 -8.24
CA TRP A 139 1.63 10.19 -7.63
C TRP A 139 1.19 8.98 -8.44
N ARG A 140 -0.06 8.96 -8.91
CA ARG A 140 -0.55 7.86 -9.74
C ARG A 140 0.23 7.74 -11.05
N HIS A 141 0.59 8.87 -11.64
CA HIS A 141 1.42 8.93 -12.84
C HIS A 141 2.83 8.36 -12.59
N GLU A 142 3.51 8.80 -11.53
CA GLU A 142 4.82 8.26 -11.14
C GLU A 142 4.78 6.73 -10.94
N VAL A 143 3.73 6.20 -10.31
CA VAL A 143 3.55 4.74 -10.18
C VAL A 143 3.39 4.08 -11.53
N ALA A 144 2.55 4.63 -12.42
CA ALA A 144 2.34 4.08 -13.76
C ALA A 144 3.63 4.01 -14.58
N GLU A 145 4.45 5.08 -14.53
CA GLU A 145 5.76 5.12 -15.19
C GLU A 145 6.70 4.05 -14.61
N ALA A 146 6.77 3.94 -13.28
CA ALA A 146 7.62 2.94 -12.63
C ALA A 146 7.20 1.51 -12.96
N LEU A 147 5.89 1.20 -12.97
CA LEU A 147 5.40 -0.13 -13.37
C LEU A 147 5.75 -0.45 -14.82
N THR A 148 5.61 0.53 -15.72
CA THR A 148 5.91 0.36 -17.15
C THR A 148 7.41 0.16 -17.38
N GLN A 149 8.26 0.86 -16.61
CA GLN A 149 9.72 0.72 -16.69
C GLN A 149 10.20 -0.64 -16.16
N LEU A 150 9.54 -1.18 -15.14
CA LEU A 150 9.86 -2.48 -14.57
C LEU A 150 9.44 -3.63 -15.51
N ASP A 151 8.20 -3.59 -16.00
CA ASP A 151 7.68 -4.57 -16.95
C ASP A 151 6.46 -3.99 -17.68
N ALA A 152 6.66 -3.55 -18.92
CA ALA A 152 5.61 -2.93 -19.73
C ALA A 152 4.45 -3.89 -20.05
N GLN A 153 4.75 -5.17 -20.31
CA GLN A 153 3.73 -6.16 -20.65
C GLN A 153 2.87 -6.49 -19.44
N HIS A 154 3.51 -6.72 -18.28
CA HIS A 154 2.83 -6.98 -17.03
C HIS A 154 2.01 -5.77 -16.57
N CYS A 155 2.56 -4.55 -16.70
CA CYS A 155 1.84 -3.30 -16.44
C CYS A 155 0.57 -3.19 -17.30
N HIS A 156 0.66 -3.47 -18.60
CA HIS A 156 -0.51 -3.44 -19.49
C HIS A 156 -1.59 -4.45 -19.07
N GLN A 157 -1.20 -5.67 -18.70
CA GLN A 157 -2.14 -6.70 -18.23
C GLN A 157 -2.90 -6.23 -16.98
N TRP A 158 -2.20 -5.70 -15.98
CA TRP A 158 -2.85 -5.20 -14.76
C TRP A 158 -3.67 -3.95 -14.98
N ARG A 159 -3.25 -3.06 -15.88
CA ARG A 159 -4.07 -1.91 -16.28
C ARG A 159 -5.38 -2.38 -16.89
N ALA A 160 -5.35 -3.34 -17.82
CA ALA A 160 -6.56 -3.91 -18.41
C ALA A 160 -7.45 -4.59 -17.36
N TRP A 161 -6.85 -5.29 -16.38
CA TRP A 161 -7.58 -5.88 -15.26
C TRP A 161 -8.30 -4.81 -14.42
N THR A 162 -7.62 -3.70 -14.08
CA THR A 162 -8.25 -2.64 -13.27
C THR A 162 -9.46 -2.00 -13.94
N ILE A 163 -9.45 -1.86 -15.27
CA ILE A 163 -10.58 -1.28 -16.03
C ILE A 163 -11.78 -2.23 -16.04
N ARG A 164 -11.57 -3.55 -15.96
CA ARG A 164 -12.67 -4.54 -15.97
C ARG A 164 -13.32 -4.73 -14.60
N CYS A 165 -12.60 -4.44 -13.53
CA CYS A 165 -13.03 -4.70 -12.15
C CYS A 165 -13.45 -3.44 -11.38
N CYS A 166 -13.40 -2.26 -12.01
CA CYS A 166 -13.86 -0.97 -11.48
C CYS A 166 -14.97 -0.43 -12.36
#